data_AF-A0A816EAX9-F1
#
_entry.id   AF-A0A816EAX9-F1
#
_cell.length_a   1.000
_cell.length_b   1.000
_cell.length_c   1.000
_cell.angle_alpha   90.00
_cell.angle_beta   90.00
_cell.angle_gamma   90.00
#
_symmetry.space_group_name_H-M   'P 1'
#
loop_
_entity.id
_entity.type
_entity.pdbx_description
1 polymer ?
#
loop_
_entity_poly.entity_id
_entity_poly.type
_entity_poly.pdbx_seq_one_letter_code
_entity_poly.pdbx_strand_id
1 'polypeptide(L)'
;SSRTSKKTQNQTTPSDSVTSTNNVNSIDDDTNNNETIDNNDTNINGRLPPPTIGARVMAMYQGAQRTGKVLNVNDKRGIFKMRFDEFPTAEFDYSFSYKSPAWSYVATPPAPSSSSTTTETTKNDNEPLFSIVRKFKALIKFMLPPDWDLTREQITSMSYDELSRFDVELFMQSYREKMTQIVEQRKADEARWRTSAQRIQAEVTELLNLTGMPISIDSSMDDFEQHIQDYITQAEKRQNASS
;
A
#
# COMPACT_ATOMS: atom_id res chain seq x y z
N SER A 1 -29.49 34.25 -58.10
CA SER A 1 -29.31 34.45 -56.65
C SER A 1 -28.89 33.15 -56.01
N SER A 2 -27.59 32.97 -55.81
CA SER A 2 -26.98 31.77 -55.26
C SER A 2 -26.57 32.07 -53.82
N ARG A 3 -27.13 31.35 -52.83
CA ARG A 3 -26.68 31.41 -51.45
C ARG A 3 -26.08 30.06 -51.05
N THR A 4 -24.75 30.04 -51.01
CA THR A 4 -23.91 28.99 -50.42
C THR A 4 -23.92 29.13 -48.90
N SER A 5 -24.33 28.09 -48.19
CA SER A 5 -24.19 27.96 -46.73
C SER A 5 -22.86 27.28 -46.41
N LYS A 6 -21.93 28.02 -45.79
CA LYS A 6 -20.71 27.47 -45.18
C LYS A 6 -21.05 26.84 -43.83
N LYS A 7 -20.75 25.56 -43.66
CA LYS A 7 -20.79 24.84 -42.38
C LYS A 7 -19.37 24.82 -41.81
N THR A 8 -19.15 25.57 -40.73
CA THR A 8 -17.90 25.55 -39.96
C THR A 8 -17.95 24.39 -38.97
N GLN A 9 -16.96 23.51 -39.04
CA GLN A 9 -16.79 22.36 -38.16
C GLN A 9 -15.53 22.62 -37.32
N ASN A 10 -15.71 23.06 -36.06
CA ASN A 10 -14.63 23.15 -35.10
C ASN A 10 -14.50 21.80 -34.38
N GLN A 11 -13.36 21.15 -34.59
CA GLN A 11 -12.96 19.92 -33.93
C GLN A 11 -11.94 20.31 -32.85
N THR A 12 -12.37 20.27 -31.59
CA THR A 12 -11.51 20.54 -30.44
C THR A 12 -11.22 19.19 -29.76
N THR A 13 -10.01 18.68 -29.94
CA THR A 13 -9.46 17.56 -29.15
C THR A 13 -8.84 18.10 -27.87
N PRO A 14 -9.19 17.59 -26.67
CA PRO A 14 -8.39 17.81 -25.48
C PRO A 14 -7.27 16.76 -25.41
N SER A 15 -6.04 17.26 -25.35
CA SER A 15 -4.84 16.51 -25.01
C SER A 15 -4.69 16.54 -23.49
N ASP A 16 -5.01 15.43 -22.81
CA ASP A 16 -4.74 15.29 -21.38
C ASP A 16 -3.31 14.78 -21.16
N SER A 17 -2.41 15.70 -20.79
CA SER A 17 -1.10 15.37 -20.27
C SER A 17 -1.21 15.02 -18.78
N VAL A 18 -1.11 13.73 -18.46
CA VAL A 18 -1.03 13.26 -17.06
C VAL A 18 0.41 13.40 -16.58
N THR A 19 0.67 14.43 -15.77
CA THR A 19 1.94 14.57 -15.03
C THR A 19 1.82 13.85 -13.69
N SER A 20 2.33 12.63 -13.61
CA SER A 20 2.50 11.91 -12.34
C SER A 20 3.80 12.38 -11.67
N THR A 21 3.71 13.25 -10.68
CA THR A 21 4.83 13.55 -9.77
C THR A 21 4.90 12.48 -8.68
N ASN A 22 5.76 11.48 -8.89
CA ASN A 22 6.16 10.53 -7.85
C ASN A 22 7.20 11.20 -6.93
N ASN A 23 6.79 11.50 -5.70
CA ASN A 23 7.66 12.00 -4.65
C ASN A 23 8.34 10.81 -3.95
N VAL A 24 9.54 10.45 -4.39
CA VAL A 24 10.39 9.43 -3.75
C VAL A 24 11.38 10.16 -2.83
N ASN A 25 11.11 10.14 -1.53
CA ASN A 25 12.12 10.50 -0.53
C ASN A 25 13.13 9.35 -0.42
N SER A 26 14.31 9.55 -1.00
CA SER A 26 15.51 8.75 -0.70
C SER A 26 16.08 9.24 0.63
N ILE A 27 16.19 8.34 1.62
CA ILE A 27 17.04 8.54 2.80
C ILE A 27 18.13 7.49 2.69
N ASP A 28 19.22 7.88 2.03
CA ASP A 28 20.51 7.22 2.13
C ASP A 28 21.20 7.76 3.38
N ASP A 29 21.52 6.89 4.34
CA ASP A 29 22.56 7.19 5.33
C ASP A 29 23.18 5.88 5.83
N ASP A 30 24.10 5.35 5.02
CA ASP A 30 25.06 4.32 5.39
C ASP A 30 26.20 4.96 6.19
N THR A 31 26.17 4.88 7.52
CA THR A 31 27.36 5.12 8.35
C THR A 31 27.77 3.82 9.04
N ASN A 32 28.79 3.19 8.45
CA ASN A 32 29.46 1.99 8.91
C ASN A 32 30.55 2.36 9.93
N ASN A 33 30.32 2.15 11.23
CA ASN A 33 31.36 2.28 12.26
C ASN A 33 31.46 0.97 13.06
N ASN A 34 32.52 0.23 12.77
CA ASN A 34 32.95 -0.97 13.49
C ASN A 34 33.89 -0.55 14.63
N GLU A 35 33.35 -0.35 15.84
CA GLU A 35 34.16 -0.26 17.07
C GLU A 35 33.89 -1.49 17.94
N THR A 36 34.96 -2.26 18.12
CA THR A 36 35.04 -3.40 19.05
C THR A 36 34.95 -2.87 20.49
N ILE A 37 33.89 -3.23 21.22
CA ILE A 37 33.75 -2.91 22.65
C ILE A 37 33.75 -4.20 23.45
N ASP A 38 34.74 -4.30 24.36
CA ASP A 38 34.90 -5.38 25.32
C ASP A 38 33.71 -5.43 26.29
N ASN A 39 32.97 -6.55 26.26
CA ASN A 39 31.86 -6.85 27.15
C ASN A 39 32.36 -7.59 28.38
N ASN A 40 32.49 -6.88 29.50
CA ASN A 40 32.53 -7.55 30.80
C ASN A 40 31.87 -6.65 31.86
N ASP A 41 30.54 -6.68 31.92
CA ASP A 41 29.83 -6.16 33.08
C ASP A 41 28.63 -7.04 33.44
N THR A 42 28.63 -7.44 34.71
CA THR A 42 27.87 -8.56 35.27
C THR A 42 26.44 -8.17 35.66
N ASN A 43 25.51 -9.03 35.28
CA ASN A 43 24.05 -8.90 35.36
C ASN A 43 23.51 -9.07 36.79
N ILE A 44 22.80 -8.07 37.33
CA ILE A 44 22.10 -8.18 38.65
C ILE A 44 20.62 -7.71 38.62
N ASN A 45 20.02 -7.42 37.45
CA ASN A 45 18.68 -6.78 37.40
C ASN A 45 17.67 -7.42 36.43
N GLY A 46 17.69 -8.75 36.24
CA GLY A 46 16.71 -9.46 35.41
C GLY A 46 16.60 -8.95 33.97
N ARG A 47 17.60 -8.19 33.53
CA ARG A 47 17.62 -7.49 32.26
C ARG A 47 18.25 -8.44 31.25
N LEU A 48 17.53 -8.72 30.17
CA LEU A 48 18.06 -9.50 29.08
C LEU A 48 19.26 -8.76 28.48
N PRO A 49 20.36 -9.46 28.15
CA PRO A 49 21.49 -8.84 27.46
C PRO A 49 21.04 -8.30 26.10
N PRO A 50 21.68 -7.23 25.58
CA PRO A 50 21.41 -6.72 24.25
C PRO A 50 21.47 -7.84 23.20
N PRO A 51 20.48 -7.94 22.29
CA PRO A 51 20.52 -8.95 21.26
C PRO A 51 21.60 -8.65 20.23
N THR A 52 22.25 -9.68 19.70
CA THR A 52 23.23 -9.56 18.63
C THR A 52 22.55 -9.44 17.27
N ILE A 53 23.19 -8.74 16.33
CA ILE A 53 22.73 -8.68 14.94
C ILE A 53 22.63 -10.11 14.39
N GLY A 54 21.48 -10.43 13.81
CA GLY A 54 21.17 -11.76 13.29
C GLY A 54 20.54 -12.72 14.29
N ALA A 55 20.47 -12.37 15.59
CA ALA A 55 19.77 -13.16 16.59
C ALA A 55 18.27 -13.30 16.27
N ARG A 56 17.71 -14.44 16.68
CA ARG A 56 16.27 -14.73 16.59
C ARG A 56 15.60 -14.30 17.89
N VAL A 57 14.68 -13.35 17.80
CA VAL A 57 13.93 -12.87 18.95
C VAL A 57 12.43 -12.91 18.65
N MET A 58 11.63 -12.99 19.68
CA MET A 58 10.17 -12.95 19.61
C MET A 58 9.72 -11.62 20.20
N ALA A 59 8.83 -10.90 19.52
CA ALA A 59 8.31 -9.63 20.01
C ALA A 59 6.81 -9.47 19.74
N MET A 60 6.14 -8.68 20.57
CA MET A 60 4.73 -8.34 20.41
C MET A 60 4.57 -7.26 19.34
N TYR A 61 3.83 -7.57 18.28
CA TYR A 61 3.52 -6.64 17.19
C TYR A 61 2.04 -6.75 16.83
N GLN A 62 1.32 -5.62 16.90
CA GLN A 62 -0.12 -5.55 16.66
C GLN A 62 -0.94 -6.57 17.50
N GLY A 63 -0.55 -6.76 18.76
CA GLY A 63 -1.26 -7.66 19.68
C GLY A 63 -0.95 -9.15 19.53
N ALA A 64 -0.04 -9.54 18.61
CA ALA A 64 0.42 -10.92 18.47
C ALA A 64 1.93 -11.05 18.71
N GLN A 65 2.36 -12.16 19.32
CA GLN A 65 3.78 -12.50 19.41
C GLN A 65 4.27 -13.02 18.07
N ARG A 66 5.35 -12.42 17.56
CA ARG A 66 5.92 -12.76 16.26
C ARG A 66 7.42 -12.94 16.37
N THR A 67 7.96 -13.91 15.64
CA THR A 67 9.40 -14.15 15.56
C THR A 67 10.03 -13.30 14.47
N GLY A 68 11.25 -12.85 14.70
CA GLY A 68 12.02 -12.13 13.71
C GLY A 68 13.52 -12.21 13.92
N LYS A 69 14.24 -11.58 12.99
CA LYS A 69 15.70 -11.47 12.98
C LYS A 69 16.12 -10.04 13.29
N VAL A 70 17.05 -9.88 14.22
CA VAL A 70 17.63 -8.57 14.55
C VAL A 70 18.48 -8.08 13.39
N LEU A 71 18.20 -6.87 12.90
CA LEU A 71 18.90 -6.25 11.77
C LEU A 71 19.96 -5.26 12.23
N ASN A 72 19.64 -4.45 13.25
CA ASN A 72 20.51 -3.38 13.74
C ASN A 72 20.32 -3.24 15.25
N VAL A 73 21.39 -2.87 15.94
CA VAL A 73 21.48 -2.77 17.39
C VAL A 73 22.12 -1.41 17.68
N ASN A 74 21.43 -0.56 18.44
CA ASN A 74 21.94 0.75 18.85
C ASN A 74 22.08 0.77 20.37
N ASP A 75 23.26 0.37 20.84
CA ASP A 75 23.54 0.22 22.27
C ASP A 75 23.50 1.55 23.02
N LYS A 76 23.90 2.65 22.38
CA LYS A 76 23.84 4.00 22.96
C LYS A 76 22.41 4.39 23.32
N ARG A 77 21.43 3.99 22.50
CA ARG A 77 20.00 4.28 22.72
C ARG A 77 19.26 3.14 23.43
N GLY A 78 19.87 1.97 23.57
CA GLY A 78 19.24 0.80 24.15
C GLY A 78 18.05 0.29 23.32
N ILE A 79 18.16 0.38 21.99
CA ILE A 79 17.12 -0.05 21.04
C ILE A 79 17.72 -0.98 19.97
N PHE A 80 16.95 -1.93 19.48
CA PHE A 80 17.30 -2.74 18.31
C PHE A 80 16.15 -2.72 17.29
N LYS A 81 16.50 -2.86 16.01
CA LYS A 81 15.57 -2.99 14.90
C LYS A 81 15.48 -4.46 14.49
N MET A 82 14.26 -4.97 14.36
CA MET A 82 13.99 -6.36 13.98
C MET A 82 13.10 -6.41 12.73
N ARG A 83 13.34 -7.41 11.88
CA ARG A 83 12.43 -7.82 10.79
C ARG A 83 11.70 -9.09 11.17
N PHE A 84 10.37 -9.07 11.06
CA PHE A 84 9.54 -10.25 11.32
C PHE A 84 9.66 -11.27 10.19
N ASP A 85 9.63 -12.55 10.52
CA ASP A 85 9.69 -13.63 9.52
C ASP A 85 8.48 -13.62 8.58
N GLU A 86 7.31 -13.29 9.13
CA GLU A 86 6.05 -13.20 8.39
C GLU A 86 6.02 -11.98 7.45
N PHE A 87 6.85 -10.97 7.70
CA PHE A 87 6.88 -9.71 6.95
C PHE A 87 8.31 -9.41 6.47
N PRO A 88 8.74 -10.03 5.35
CA PRO A 88 10.13 -9.95 4.89
C PRO A 88 10.50 -8.61 4.24
N THR A 89 9.54 -7.70 4.04
CA THR A 89 9.80 -6.37 3.47
C THR A 89 10.25 -5.38 4.54
N ALA A 90 11.13 -4.45 4.16
CA ALA A 90 11.73 -3.47 5.08
C ALA A 90 10.71 -2.50 5.71
N GLU A 91 9.53 -2.37 5.09
CA GLU A 91 8.42 -1.52 5.56
C GLU A 91 7.88 -1.96 6.92
N PHE A 92 8.04 -3.24 7.29
CA PHE A 92 7.58 -3.79 8.57
C PHE A 92 8.69 -3.95 9.60
N ASP A 93 9.87 -3.39 9.35
CA ASP A 93 10.94 -3.42 10.34
C ASP A 93 10.57 -2.52 11.52
N TYR A 94 10.63 -3.06 12.74
CA TYR A 94 10.21 -2.34 13.93
C TYR A 94 11.32 -2.24 14.97
N SER A 95 11.36 -1.12 15.70
CA SER A 95 12.36 -0.86 16.73
C SER A 95 11.81 -1.17 18.13
N PHE A 96 12.57 -1.93 18.91
CA PHE A 96 12.23 -2.32 20.28
C PHE A 96 13.30 -1.84 21.26
N SER A 97 12.88 -1.43 22.46
CA SER A 97 13.81 -1.09 23.55
C SER A 97 14.23 -2.35 24.32
N TYR A 98 15.50 -2.41 24.75
CA TYR A 98 16.02 -3.50 25.60
C TYR A 98 15.29 -3.61 26.93
N LYS A 99 14.65 -2.52 27.37
CA LYS A 99 13.89 -2.47 28.63
C LYS A 99 12.43 -2.87 28.46
N SER A 100 11.97 -3.04 27.22
CA SER A 100 10.58 -3.39 26.95
C SER A 100 10.33 -4.87 27.29
N PRO A 101 9.27 -5.20 28.04
CA PRO A 101 8.87 -6.58 28.26
C PRO A 101 8.23 -7.21 27.00
N ALA A 102 8.04 -6.42 25.93
CA ALA A 102 7.38 -6.84 24.70
C ALA A 102 8.27 -7.72 23.81
N TRP A 103 9.45 -8.15 24.25
CA TRP A 103 10.30 -9.07 23.50
C TRP A 103 11.05 -10.05 24.40
N SER A 104 11.46 -11.18 23.83
CA SER A 104 12.27 -12.21 24.47
C SER A 104 13.13 -12.95 23.43
N TYR A 105 14.19 -13.63 23.89
CA TYR A 105 14.91 -14.55 23.02
C TYR A 105 14.03 -15.75 22.67
N VAL A 106 14.06 -16.16 21.40
CA VAL A 106 13.53 -17.47 21.03
C VAL A 106 14.50 -18.49 21.60
N ALA A 107 14.00 -19.38 22.46
CA ALA A 107 14.80 -20.52 22.92
C ALA A 107 15.25 -21.28 21.67
N THR A 108 16.54 -21.22 21.36
CA THR A 108 17.12 -22.07 20.33
C THR A 108 16.85 -23.51 20.78
N PRO A 109 16.15 -24.33 19.98
CA PRO A 109 16.03 -25.75 20.30
C PRO A 109 17.46 -26.29 20.48
N PRO A 110 17.71 -27.13 21.50
CA PRO A 110 19.04 -27.66 21.76
C PRO A 110 19.57 -28.26 20.46
N ALA A 111 20.72 -27.78 20.02
CA ALA A 111 21.40 -28.33 18.86
C ALA A 111 21.54 -29.85 19.10
N PRO A 112 21.13 -30.71 18.15
CA PRO A 112 21.41 -32.13 18.28
C PRO A 112 22.93 -32.29 18.39
N SER A 113 23.39 -32.79 19.53
CA SER A 113 24.80 -33.06 19.78
C SER A 113 25.38 -33.86 18.62
N SER A 114 26.43 -33.30 18.03
CA SER A 114 27.19 -33.84 16.92
C SER A 114 27.55 -35.31 17.14
N SER A 115 27.08 -36.18 16.25
CA SER A 115 27.87 -37.34 15.83
C SER A 115 28.20 -37.12 14.35
N SER A 116 29.50 -37.07 14.11
CA SER A 116 30.16 -36.92 12.83
C SER A 116 29.70 -37.98 11.84
N THR A 117 28.96 -37.55 10.83
CA THR A 117 29.09 -38.12 9.48
C THR A 117 28.98 -36.95 8.53
N THR A 118 30.05 -36.73 7.79
CA THR A 118 30.17 -35.75 6.72
C THR A 118 29.13 -36.09 5.65
N THR A 119 27.90 -35.61 5.79
CA THR A 119 27.01 -35.45 4.64
C THR A 119 27.46 -34.16 3.98
N GLU A 120 28.21 -34.31 2.89
CA GLU A 120 28.41 -33.27 1.91
C GLU A 120 27.09 -32.54 1.71
N THR A 121 27.08 -31.26 2.09
CA THR A 121 26.06 -30.31 1.69
C THR A 121 26.03 -30.34 0.17
N THR A 122 25.17 -31.15 -0.40
CA THR A 122 24.82 -31.09 -1.81
C THR A 122 24.33 -29.67 -2.01
N LYS A 123 25.15 -28.85 -2.66
CA LYS A 123 24.76 -27.57 -3.22
C LYS A 123 23.48 -27.86 -3.99
N ASN A 124 22.33 -27.48 -3.45
CA ASN A 124 21.05 -27.73 -4.06
C ASN A 124 21.01 -26.89 -5.34
N ASP A 125 21.33 -27.50 -6.48
CA ASP A 125 21.29 -26.88 -7.81
C ASP A 125 19.89 -26.34 -8.20
N ASN A 126 18.89 -26.55 -7.33
CA ASN A 126 17.51 -26.10 -7.49
C ASN A 126 17.15 -24.80 -6.72
N GLU A 127 18.08 -24.17 -5.98
CA GLU A 127 17.85 -22.86 -5.35
C GLU A 127 17.25 -21.80 -6.30
N PRO A 128 17.75 -21.62 -7.54
CA PRO A 128 17.16 -20.66 -8.46
C PRO A 128 15.71 -21.00 -8.83
N LEU A 129 15.38 -22.28 -8.99
CA LEU A 129 14.03 -22.74 -9.33
C LEU A 129 13.03 -22.42 -8.22
N PHE A 130 13.38 -22.72 -6.96
CA PHE A 130 12.53 -22.38 -5.81
C PHE A 130 12.28 -20.88 -5.68
N SER A 131 13.29 -20.06 -5.97
CA SER A 131 13.15 -18.60 -5.98
C SER A 131 12.19 -18.12 -7.06
N ILE A 132 12.30 -18.66 -8.29
CA ILE A 132 11.41 -18.33 -9.41
C ILE A 132 9.97 -18.71 -9.08
N VAL A 133 9.74 -19.92 -8.58
CA VAL A 133 8.41 -20.41 -8.19
C VAL A 133 7.79 -19.51 -7.12
N ARG A 134 8.57 -19.10 -6.12
CA ARG A 134 8.10 -18.18 -5.07
C ARG A 134 7.68 -16.82 -5.66
N LYS A 135 8.48 -16.26 -6.57
CA LYS A 135 8.17 -15.00 -7.25
C LYS A 135 6.93 -15.12 -8.13
N PHE A 136 6.79 -16.23 -8.86
CA PHE A 136 5.63 -16.48 -9.71
C PHE A 136 4.34 -16.59 -8.88
N LYS A 137 4.35 -17.35 -7.78
CA LYS A 137 3.22 -17.40 -6.83
C LYS A 137 2.88 -16.01 -6.27
N ALA A 138 3.89 -15.21 -5.94
CA ALA A 138 3.67 -13.86 -5.43
C ALA A 138 2.99 -12.97 -6.50
N LEU A 139 3.43 -13.07 -7.75
CA LEU A 139 2.86 -12.31 -8.87
C LEU A 139 1.39 -12.67 -9.10
N ILE A 140 1.05 -13.97 -9.16
CA ILE A 140 -0.34 -14.43 -9.34
C ILE A 140 -1.23 -13.91 -8.20
N LYS A 141 -0.75 -13.99 -6.95
CA LYS A 141 -1.50 -13.49 -5.78
C LYS A 141 -1.78 -11.99 -5.83
N PHE A 142 -0.85 -11.21 -6.38
CA PHE A 142 -1.00 -9.76 -6.49
C PHE A 142 -1.93 -9.37 -7.65
N MET A 143 -1.88 -10.10 -8.75
CA MET A 143 -2.67 -9.84 -9.95
C MET A 143 -3.98 -10.62 -10.01
N LEU A 144 -4.42 -11.19 -8.89
CA LEU A 144 -5.61 -12.02 -8.88
C LEU A 144 -6.87 -11.18 -9.16
N PRO A 145 -7.64 -11.47 -10.21
CA PRO A 145 -8.90 -10.79 -10.46
C PRO A 145 -9.86 -10.99 -9.26
N PRO A 146 -10.71 -10.00 -8.95
CA PRO A 146 -11.87 -10.26 -8.11
C PRO A 146 -12.73 -11.34 -8.77
N ASP A 147 -13.20 -12.30 -7.97
CA ASP A 147 -13.98 -13.49 -8.38
C ASP A 147 -13.20 -14.60 -9.10
N TRP A 148 -11.87 -14.58 -9.10
CA TRP A 148 -11.10 -15.72 -9.61
C TRP A 148 -11.22 -16.94 -8.68
N ASP A 149 -11.38 -18.13 -9.25
CA ASP A 149 -11.68 -19.37 -8.49
C ASP A 149 -10.52 -19.83 -7.60
N LEU A 150 -9.28 -19.40 -7.87
CA LEU A 150 -8.13 -19.74 -7.02
C LEU A 150 -7.97 -18.76 -5.87
N THR A 151 -8.03 -19.25 -4.63
CA THR A 151 -7.73 -18.42 -3.45
C THR A 151 -6.22 -18.20 -3.26
N ARG A 152 -5.86 -17.18 -2.47
CA ARG A 152 -4.45 -16.87 -2.16
C ARG A 152 -3.76 -18.01 -1.42
N GLU A 153 -4.51 -18.74 -0.59
CA GLU A 153 -4.06 -19.90 0.17
C GLU A 153 -3.75 -21.06 -0.78
N GLN A 154 -4.66 -21.34 -1.73
CA GLN A 154 -4.47 -22.37 -2.75
C GLN A 154 -3.21 -22.10 -3.58
N ILE A 155 -2.98 -20.85 -4.00
CA ILE A 155 -1.76 -20.48 -4.74
C ILE A 155 -0.50 -20.68 -3.90
N THR A 156 -0.59 -20.43 -2.60
CA THR A 156 0.53 -20.63 -1.69
C THR A 156 0.83 -22.11 -1.52
N SER A 157 -0.18 -22.98 -1.46
CA SER A 157 -0.02 -24.42 -1.34
C SER A 157 0.30 -25.17 -2.64
N MET A 158 0.08 -24.58 -3.82
CA MET A 158 0.36 -25.25 -5.11
C MET A 158 1.79 -25.78 -5.21
N SER A 159 1.92 -27.03 -5.64
CA SER A 159 3.20 -27.66 -5.95
C SER A 159 3.82 -27.10 -7.23
N TYR A 160 5.08 -27.45 -7.50
CA TYR A 160 5.75 -27.06 -8.75
C TYR A 160 5.05 -27.64 -9.99
N ASP A 161 4.61 -28.90 -9.93
CA ASP A 161 3.95 -29.57 -11.05
C ASP A 161 2.56 -28.98 -11.36
N GLU A 162 1.85 -28.48 -10.35
CA GLU A 162 0.61 -27.75 -10.57
C GLU A 162 0.86 -26.39 -11.21
N LEU A 163 1.90 -25.67 -10.76
CA LEU A 163 2.27 -24.38 -11.36
C LEU A 163 2.79 -24.49 -12.78
N SER A 164 3.45 -25.59 -13.14
CA SER A 164 3.93 -25.80 -14.51
C SER A 164 2.77 -26.05 -15.49
N ARG A 165 1.64 -26.53 -14.99
CA ARG A 165 0.39 -26.73 -15.74
C ARG A 165 -0.56 -25.52 -15.66
N PHE A 166 -0.17 -24.47 -14.96
CA PHE A 166 -0.97 -23.26 -14.83
C PHE A 166 -1.09 -22.56 -16.18
N ASP A 167 -2.31 -22.42 -16.68
CA ASP A 167 -2.58 -21.76 -17.96
C ASP A 167 -2.50 -20.23 -17.80
N VAL A 168 -1.28 -19.72 -17.99
CA VAL A 168 -0.98 -18.28 -17.87
C VAL A 168 -1.78 -17.45 -18.87
N GLU A 169 -2.02 -17.96 -20.08
CA GLU A 169 -2.72 -17.20 -21.11
C GLU A 169 -4.20 -17.06 -20.77
N LEU A 170 -4.86 -18.14 -20.32
CA LEU A 170 -6.24 -18.08 -19.85
C LEU A 170 -6.39 -17.14 -18.64
N PHE A 171 -5.46 -17.21 -17.69
CA PHE A 171 -5.41 -16.29 -16.54
C PHE A 171 -5.29 -14.83 -17.00
N MET A 172 -4.35 -14.51 -17.88
CA MET A 172 -4.13 -13.15 -18.37
C MET A 172 -5.30 -12.65 -19.21
N GLN A 173 -5.97 -13.53 -19.96
CA GLN A 173 -7.18 -13.19 -20.71
C GLN A 173 -8.30 -12.78 -19.76
N SER A 174 -8.60 -13.59 -18.74
CA SER A 174 -9.64 -13.26 -17.77
C SER A 174 -9.30 -12.02 -16.94
N TYR A 175 -8.03 -11.85 -16.56
CA TYR A 175 -7.57 -10.62 -15.89
C TYR A 175 -7.84 -9.39 -16.74
N ARG A 176 -7.51 -9.40 -18.03
CA ARG A 176 -7.80 -8.28 -18.95
C ARG A 176 -9.29 -8.02 -19.09
N GLU A 177 -10.09 -9.06 -19.24
CA GLU A 177 -11.55 -8.95 -19.36
C GLU A 177 -12.15 -8.30 -18.10
N LYS A 178 -11.78 -8.78 -16.91
CA LYS A 178 -12.24 -8.23 -15.63
C LYS A 178 -11.76 -6.80 -15.40
N MET A 179 -10.51 -6.48 -15.70
CA MET A 179 -10.02 -5.11 -15.58
C MET A 179 -10.74 -4.15 -16.54
N THR A 180 -11.05 -4.61 -17.75
CA THR A 180 -11.86 -3.85 -18.71
C THR A 180 -13.27 -3.59 -18.16
N GLN A 181 -13.91 -4.62 -17.62
CA GLN A 181 -15.23 -4.51 -16.99
C GLN A 181 -15.24 -3.51 -15.83
N ILE A 182 -14.23 -3.53 -14.95
CA ILE A 182 -14.11 -2.58 -13.83
C ILE A 182 -13.97 -1.14 -14.35
N VAL A 183 -13.17 -0.93 -15.39
CA VAL A 183 -12.98 0.40 -15.99
C VAL A 183 -14.27 0.89 -16.63
N GLU A 184 -14.98 0.03 -17.38
CA GLU A 184 -16.27 0.37 -17.98
C GLU A 184 -17.33 0.66 -16.92
N GLN A 185 -17.39 -0.13 -15.85
CA GLN A 185 -18.28 0.12 -14.73
C GLN A 185 -17.99 1.48 -14.08
N ARG A 186 -16.72 1.81 -13.80
CA ARG A 186 -16.36 3.12 -13.25
C ARG A 186 -16.77 4.27 -14.16
N LYS A 187 -16.57 4.14 -15.48
CA LYS A 187 -17.03 5.14 -16.46
C LYS A 187 -18.55 5.31 -16.44
N ALA A 188 -19.28 4.20 -16.36
CA ALA A 188 -20.74 4.23 -16.25
C ALA A 188 -21.20 4.88 -14.94
N ASP A 189 -20.55 4.57 -13.82
CA ASP A 189 -20.83 5.15 -12.52
C ASP A 189 -20.52 6.66 -12.48
N GLU A 190 -19.41 7.08 -13.10
CA GLU A 190 -19.04 8.49 -13.26
C GLU A 190 -20.07 9.24 -14.12
N ALA A 191 -20.53 8.64 -15.22
CA ALA A 191 -21.57 9.23 -16.07
C ALA A 191 -22.91 9.35 -15.33
N ARG A 192 -23.28 8.33 -14.54
CA ARG A 192 -24.47 8.37 -13.66
C ARG A 192 -24.35 9.48 -12.62
N TRP A 193 -23.19 9.59 -11.97
CA TRP A 193 -22.92 10.66 -11.00
C TRP A 193 -23.02 12.05 -11.63
N ARG A 194 -22.42 12.26 -12.81
CA ARG A 194 -22.55 13.53 -13.55
C ARG A 194 -24.01 13.87 -13.87
N THR A 195 -24.78 12.89 -14.34
CA THR A 195 -26.21 13.08 -14.66
C THR A 195 -27.00 13.43 -13.40
N SER A 196 -26.72 12.76 -12.28
CA SER A 196 -27.36 13.05 -10.99
C SER A 196 -27.01 14.45 -10.48
N ALA A 197 -25.74 14.87 -10.61
CA ALA A 197 -25.29 16.19 -10.22
C ALA A 197 -25.98 17.30 -11.03
N GLN A 198 -26.05 17.15 -12.36
CA GLN A 198 -26.77 18.08 -13.23
C GLN A 198 -28.26 18.19 -12.88
N ARG A 199 -28.89 17.07 -12.54
CA ARG A 199 -30.29 17.07 -12.08
C ARG A 199 -30.46 17.86 -10.79
N ILE A 200 -29.62 17.62 -9.79
CA ILE A 200 -29.64 18.35 -8.52
C ILE A 200 -29.40 19.84 -8.77
N GLN A 201 -28.44 20.20 -9.62
CA GLN A 201 -28.16 21.58 -10.00
C GLN A 201 -29.38 22.27 -10.64
N ALA A 202 -30.09 21.58 -11.52
CA ALA A 202 -31.32 22.06 -12.12
C ALA A 202 -32.43 22.27 -11.07
N GLU A 203 -32.64 21.30 -10.17
CA GLU A 203 -33.61 21.40 -9.07
C GLU A 203 -33.28 22.57 -8.12
N VAL A 204 -32.01 22.78 -7.78
CA VAL A 204 -31.55 23.92 -6.96
C VAL A 204 -31.80 25.25 -7.66
N THR A 205 -31.51 25.34 -8.96
CA THR A 205 -31.75 26.56 -9.76
C THR A 205 -33.24 26.90 -9.84
N GLU A 206 -34.10 25.89 -10.00
CA GLU A 206 -35.56 26.06 -9.99
C GLU A 206 -36.04 26.63 -8.64
N LEU A 207 -35.57 26.08 -7.53
CA LEU A 207 -35.91 26.57 -6.19
C LEU A 207 -35.43 28.02 -5.95
N LEU A 208 -34.22 28.37 -6.38
CA LEU A 208 -33.70 29.73 -6.26
C LEU A 208 -34.52 30.74 -7.06
N ASN A 209 -34.92 30.39 -8.28
CA ASN A 209 -35.79 31.22 -9.11
C ASN A 209 -37.15 31.48 -8.45
N LEU A 210 -37.74 30.49 -7.77
CA LEU A 210 -38.99 30.66 -7.01
C LEU A 210 -38.84 31.64 -5.84
N THR A 211 -37.66 31.75 -5.24
CA THR A 211 -37.37 32.71 -4.15
C THR A 211 -37.04 34.13 -4.63
N GLY A 212 -37.04 34.38 -5.94
CA GLY A 212 -36.68 35.67 -6.52
C GLY A 212 -35.17 35.96 -6.50
N MET A 213 -34.34 34.93 -6.34
CA MET A 213 -32.87 35.02 -6.39
C MET A 213 -32.34 34.35 -7.66
N PRO A 214 -32.27 35.05 -8.80
CA PRO A 214 -31.69 34.48 -10.01
C PRO A 214 -30.16 34.39 -9.86
N ILE A 215 -29.66 33.20 -9.51
CA ILE A 215 -28.22 32.88 -9.55
C ILE A 215 -27.98 32.08 -10.83
N SER A 216 -27.14 32.60 -11.73
CA SER A 216 -26.66 31.81 -12.88
C SER A 216 -25.54 30.89 -12.44
N ILE A 217 -25.82 29.59 -12.38
CA ILE A 217 -24.85 28.54 -12.07
C ILE A 217 -24.16 28.07 -13.37
N ASP A 218 -23.60 29.01 -14.13
CA ASP A 218 -22.82 28.71 -15.35
C ASP A 218 -21.32 28.61 -15.03
N SER A 219 -20.94 28.86 -13.77
CA SER A 219 -19.57 28.76 -13.28
C SER A 219 -19.23 27.31 -12.91
N SER A 220 -17.94 26.97 -12.95
CA SER A 220 -17.48 25.62 -12.65
C SER A 220 -17.93 25.17 -11.25
N MET A 221 -17.99 23.85 -11.00
CA MET A 221 -18.40 23.30 -9.70
C MET A 221 -17.61 23.94 -8.54
N ASP A 222 -16.34 24.27 -8.76
CA ASP A 222 -15.47 24.94 -7.80
C ASP A 222 -15.92 26.38 -7.52
N ASP A 223 -16.40 27.11 -8.54
CA ASP A 223 -16.94 28.46 -8.37
C ASP A 223 -18.28 28.46 -7.63
N PHE A 224 -19.10 27.41 -7.84
CA PHE A 224 -20.36 27.26 -7.12
C PHE A 224 -20.15 27.07 -5.62
N GLU A 225 -19.17 26.22 -5.24
CA GLU A 225 -18.84 25.99 -3.84
C GLU A 225 -18.31 27.27 -3.16
N GLN A 226 -17.49 28.04 -3.87
CA GLN A 226 -17.06 29.37 -3.40
C GLN A 226 -18.23 30.33 -3.24
N HIS A 227 -19.19 30.33 -4.17
CA HIS A 227 -20.34 31.24 -4.10
C HIS A 227 -21.28 30.93 -2.93
N ILE A 228 -21.47 29.64 -2.61
CA ILE A 228 -22.22 29.23 -1.41
C ILE A 228 -21.50 29.71 -0.14
N GLN A 229 -20.17 29.55 -0.06
CA GLN A 229 -19.41 30.00 1.11
C GLN A 229 -19.46 31.52 1.31
N ASP A 230 -19.35 32.28 0.22
CA ASP A 230 -19.46 33.74 0.25
C ASP A 230 -20.85 34.19 0.71
N TYR A 231 -21.90 33.47 0.28
CA TYR A 231 -23.27 33.76 0.69
C TYR A 231 -23.50 33.49 2.19
N ILE A 232 -23.03 32.34 2.70
CA ILE A 232 -23.11 32.01 4.14
C ILE A 232 -22.41 33.09 4.95
N THR A 233 -21.20 33.47 4.54
CA THR A 233 -20.39 34.51 5.19
C THR A 233 -21.10 35.87 5.21
N GLN A 234 -21.78 36.24 4.12
CA GLN A 234 -22.56 37.48 4.07
C GLN A 234 -23.80 37.43 4.96
N ALA A 235 -24.49 36.30 5.03
CA ALA A 235 -25.66 36.13 5.88
C ALA A 235 -25.30 36.25 7.36
N GLU A 236 -24.20 35.64 7.79
CA GLU A 236 -23.66 35.76 9.16
C GLU A 236 -23.29 37.21 9.51
N LYS A 237 -22.63 37.93 8.59
CA LYS A 237 -22.32 39.36 8.78
C LYS A 237 -23.57 40.20 8.99
N ARG A 238 -24.67 39.92 8.28
CA ARG A 238 -25.93 40.66 8.42
C ARG A 238 -26.62 40.40 9.76
N GLN A 239 -26.56 39.17 10.27
CA GLN A 239 -27.07 38.85 11.61
C GLN A 239 -26.27 39.57 12.71
N ASN A 240 -24.95 39.54 12.62
CA ASN A 240 -24.08 40.17 13.62
C ASN A 240 -24.16 41.71 13.60
N ALA A 241 -24.46 42.33 12.46
CA ALA A 241 -24.65 43.78 12.37
C ALA A 241 -26.00 44.26 12.89
N SER A 242 -26.96 43.35 13.11
CA SER A 242 -28.31 43.66 13.60
C SER A 242 -28.48 43.40 15.11
N SER A 243 -27.43 42.92 15.78
CA SER A 243 -27.37 42.69 17.23
C SER A 243 -26.55 43.77 17.92
#